data_AF-A0A1C3PH47-F1
#
_entry.id   AF-A0A1C3PH47-F1
#
_cell.length_a   1.000
_cell.length_b   1.000
_cell.length_c   1.000
_cell.angle_alpha   90.00
_cell.angle_beta   90.00
_cell.angle_gamma   90.00
#
_symmetry.space_group_name_H-M   'P 1'
#
loop_
_entity.id
_entity.type
_entity.pdbx_description
1 polymer ?
#
loop_
_entity_poly.entity_id
_entity_poly.type
_entity_poly.pdbx_seq_one_letter_code
_entity_poly.pdbx_strand_id
1 'polypeptide(L)'
;MRGWAIDPDTNAPIQVYVYVDGTAGYATTADVSRPDVDNAFHRGVNHGFDFIVPVCAGRHTVCVWDQIWRREQPPAGLQVCPGLR
;
A
#
# COMPACT_ATOMS: atom_id res chain seq x y z
N MET A 1 -2.61 -6.79 -8.37
CA MET A 1 -1.35 -6.46 -7.67
C MET A 1 -1.50 -6.84 -6.22
N ARG A 2 -0.43 -7.34 -5.59
CA ARG A 2 -0.45 -7.86 -4.22
C ARG A 2 0.71 -7.29 -3.42
N GLY A 3 0.49 -7.07 -2.13
CA GLY A 3 1.50 -6.54 -1.23
C GLY A 3 1.06 -6.57 0.23
N TRP A 4 1.70 -5.75 1.05
CA TRP A 4 1.38 -5.57 2.46
C TRP A 4 1.66 -4.12 2.87
N ALA A 5 1.00 -3.66 3.93
CA ALA A 5 1.24 -2.35 4.53
C ALA A 5 1.00 -2.44 6.05
N ILE A 6 1.89 -1.83 6.82
CA ILE A 6 1.83 -1.76 8.29
C ILE A 6 2.02 -0.31 8.69
N ASP A 7 1.19 0.15 9.62
CA ASP A 7 1.34 1.42 10.33
C ASP A 7 1.93 1.12 11.71
N PRO A 8 3.12 1.64 12.06
CA PRO A 8 3.74 1.38 13.35
C PRO A 8 2.89 1.81 14.56
N ASP A 9 1.94 2.73 14.36
CA ASP A 9 1.12 3.31 15.42
C ASP A 9 -0.17 2.50 15.69
N THR A 10 -0.48 1.48 14.87
CA THR A 10 -1.66 0.64 15.06
C THR A 10 -1.48 -0.80 14.56
N ASN A 11 -2.13 -1.75 15.24
CA ASN A 11 -2.22 -3.14 14.77
C ASN A 11 -3.41 -3.37 13.82
N ALA A 12 -4.31 -2.39 13.68
CA ALA A 12 -5.46 -2.51 12.80
C ALA A 12 -5.03 -2.47 11.32
N PRO A 13 -5.71 -3.20 10.42
CA PRO A 13 -5.54 -3.03 9.00
C PRO A 13 -5.72 -1.56 8.60
N ILE A 14 -4.88 -1.07 7.68
CA ILE A 14 -4.89 0.31 7.23
C ILE A 14 -5.39 0.46 5.80
N GLN A 15 -5.80 1.65 5.41
CA GLN A 15 -6.05 1.95 4.00
C GLN A 15 -4.73 2.11 3.24
N VAL A 16 -4.68 1.54 2.04
CA VAL A 16 -3.68 1.82 1.02
C VAL A 16 -4.34 2.48 -0.18
N TYR A 17 -3.65 3.43 -0.78
CA TYR A 17 -4.10 4.21 -1.92
C TYR A 17 -3.24 3.87 -3.14
N VAL A 18 -3.90 3.64 -4.27
CA VAL A 18 -3.25 3.28 -5.53
C VAL A 18 -3.48 4.38 -6.55
N TYR A 19 -2.38 4.75 -7.20
CA TYR A 19 -2.34 5.76 -8.25
C TYR A 19 -1.79 5.13 -9.53
N VAL A 20 -2.41 5.48 -10.65
CA VAL A 20 -1.99 5.04 -11.98
C VAL A 20 -1.60 6.28 -12.77
N ASP A 21 -0.36 6.30 -13.26
CA ASP A 21 0.21 7.42 -14.03
C ASP A 21 0.04 8.77 -13.31
N GLY A 22 0.22 8.76 -11.98
CA GLY A 22 0.11 9.94 -11.12
C GLY A 22 -1.33 10.35 -10.76
N THR A 23 -2.35 9.67 -11.29
CA THR A 23 -3.76 9.94 -10.99
C THR A 23 -4.25 9.08 -9.84
N ALA A 24 -4.82 9.71 -8.81
CA ALA A 24 -5.47 9.01 -7.70
C ALA A 24 -6.72 8.29 -8.21
N GLY A 25 -6.82 6.98 -8.00
CA GLY A 25 -7.96 6.23 -8.54
C GLY A 25 -8.59 5.22 -7.59
N TYR A 26 -7.81 4.61 -6.70
CA TYR A 26 -8.29 3.46 -5.95
C TYR A 26 -7.78 3.47 -4.51
N ALA A 27 -8.57 2.90 -3.61
CA ALA A 27 -8.18 2.63 -2.24
C ALA A 27 -8.67 1.22 -1.86
N THR A 28 -7.90 0.52 -1.05
CA THR A 28 -8.31 -0.75 -0.45
C THR A 28 -7.79 -0.83 0.98
N THR A 29 -8.46 -1.61 1.81
CA THR A 29 -7.92 -1.97 3.12
C THR A 29 -6.88 -3.07 2.95
N ALA A 30 -5.81 -3.01 3.73
CA ALA A 30 -4.80 -4.06 3.81
C ALA A 30 -5.21 -5.15 4.81
N ASP A 31 -6.38 -5.77 4.64
CA ASP A 31 -6.96 -6.75 5.57
C ASP A 31 -6.80 -8.22 5.14
N VAL A 32 -6.05 -8.49 4.07
CA VAL A 32 -5.77 -9.84 3.59
C VAL A 32 -4.74 -10.52 4.50
N SER A 33 -4.99 -11.79 4.83
CA SER A 33 -4.10 -12.57 5.71
C SER A 33 -2.69 -12.74 5.12
N ARG A 34 -1.68 -12.38 5.90
CA ARG A 34 -0.24 -12.50 5.65
C ARG A 34 0.50 -12.96 6.91
N PRO A 35 0.40 -14.25 7.27
CA PRO A 35 1.08 -14.79 8.46
C PRO A 35 2.60 -14.63 8.41
N ASP A 36 3.20 -14.57 7.22
CA ASP A 36 4.63 -14.31 7.02
C ASP A 36 5.02 -12.88 7.45
N VAL A 37 4.15 -11.91 7.21
CA VAL A 37 4.33 -10.51 7.65
C VAL A 37 4.15 -10.43 9.17
N ASP A 38 3.13 -11.10 9.72
CA ASP A 38 2.93 -11.13 11.17
C ASP A 38 4.10 -11.81 11.91
N ASN A 39 4.68 -12.86 11.35
CA ASN A 39 5.85 -13.51 11.93
C ASN A 39 7.08 -12.58 11.99
N ALA A 40 7.18 -11.60 11.08
CA ALA A 40 8.28 -10.64 11.06
C ALA A 40 8.04 -9.42 11.96
N PHE A 41 6.79 -8.93 12.05
CA PHE A 41 6.48 -7.64 12.67
C PHE A 41 5.63 -7.75 13.94
N HIS A 42 4.96 -8.88 14.17
CA HIS A 42 4.11 -9.15 15.34
C HIS A 42 3.04 -8.06 15.52
N ARG A 43 2.19 -7.90 14.49
CA ARG A 43 1.15 -6.86 14.40
C ARG A 43 -0.22 -7.42 14.03
N GLY A 44 -0.39 -8.74 13.98
CA GLY A 44 -1.57 -9.44 13.49
C GLY A 44 -1.41 -9.85 12.02
N VAL A 45 -2.22 -10.82 11.57
CA VAL A 45 -2.07 -11.38 10.21
C VAL A 45 -2.71 -10.52 9.11
N ASN A 46 -3.58 -9.58 9.45
CA ASN A 46 -4.38 -8.84 8.48
C ASN A 46 -3.67 -7.54 8.07
N HIS A 47 -2.59 -7.68 7.29
CA HIS A 47 -1.79 -6.55 6.76
C HIS A 47 -1.49 -6.67 5.26
N GLY A 48 -2.08 -7.63 4.57
CA GLY A 48 -1.93 -7.83 3.14
C GLY A 48 -2.99 -7.08 2.33
N PHE A 49 -2.69 -6.77 1.07
CA PHE A 49 -3.70 -6.33 0.11
C PHE A 49 -3.61 -7.14 -1.18
N ASP A 50 -4.77 -7.37 -1.82
CA ASP A 50 -4.89 -7.92 -3.16
C ASP A 50 -5.94 -7.12 -3.92
N PHE A 51 -5.52 -6.45 -5.00
CA PHE A 51 -6.38 -5.52 -5.72
C PHE A 51 -6.18 -5.60 -7.23
N ILE A 52 -7.25 -5.39 -7.99
CA ILE A 52 -7.24 -5.36 -9.46
C ILE A 52 -7.42 -3.91 -9.90
N VAL A 53 -6.42 -3.38 -10.60
CA VAL A 53 -6.47 -2.04 -11.21
C VAL A 53 -6.77 -2.21 -12.70
N PRO A 54 -7.95 -1.81 -13.20
CA PRO A 54 -8.21 -1.81 -14.62
C PRO A 54 -7.41 -0.69 -15.30
N VAL A 55 -6.60 -1.06 -16.29
CA VAL A 55 -5.81 -0.14 -17.12
C VAL A 55 -5.91 -0.54 -18.59
N CYS A 56 -5.74 0.43 -19.49
CA CYS A 56 -5.67 0.14 -20.92
C CYS A 56 -4.38 -0.63 -21.27
N ALA A 57 -4.31 -1.16 -22.49
CA ALA A 57 -3.06 -1.73 -22.98
C ALA A 57 -1.98 -0.63 -23.12
N GLY A 58 -0.81 -0.87 -22.54
CA GLY A 58 0.28 0.09 -22.53
C GLY A 58 1.19 -0.06 -21.33
N ARG A 59 2.19 0.82 -21.24
CA ARG A 59 3.06 0.91 -20.07
C ARG A 59 2.44 1.90 -19.08
N HIS A 60 2.22 1.44 -17.86
CA HIS A 60 1.68 2.24 -16.76
C HIS A 60 2.66 2.27 -15.60
N THR A 61 2.69 3.39 -14.88
CA THR A 61 3.35 3.48 -13.57
C THR A 61 2.29 3.38 -12.49
N VAL A 62 2.46 2.43 -11.56
CA VAL A 62 1.53 2.23 -10.44
C VAL A 62 2.25 2.54 -9.14
N CYS A 63 1.69 3.49 -8.39
CA CYS A 63 2.17 3.91 -7.08
C CYS A 63 1.20 3.42 -5.99
N VAL A 64 1.73 3.01 -4.83
CA VAL A 64 0.99 2.62 -3.63
C VAL A 64 1.50 3.42 -2.45
N TRP A 65 0.58 4.03 -1.71
CA TRP A 65 0.86 4.75 -0.47
C TRP A 65 -0.06 4.28 0.66
N ASP A 66 0.43 4.32 1.88
CA ASP A 66 -0.36 4.07 3.07
C ASP A 66 -1.17 5.31 3.49
N GLN A 67 -2.08 5.12 4.44
CA GLN A 67 -2.94 6.21 4.94
C GLN A 67 -2.18 7.32 5.67
N ILE A 68 -0.98 7.04 6.17
CA ILE A 68 -0.14 8.02 6.89
C ILE A 68 0.32 9.11 5.91
N TRP A 69 0.74 8.73 4.71
CA TRP A 69 1.24 9.65 3.68
C TRP A 69 0.22 10.75 3.27
N ARG A 70 -1.08 10.48 3.40
CA ARG A 70 -2.15 11.48 3.16
C ARG A 70 -2.19 12.60 4.19
N ARG A 71 -1.70 12.37 5.41
CA ARG A 71 -1.77 13.34 6.51
C ARG A 71 -0.54 14.23 6.62
N GLU A 72 0.66 13.74 6.30
CA GLU A 72 1.93 14.44 6.52
C GLU A 72 2.98 14.08 5.42
N GLN A 73 3.80 15.02 4.94
CA GLN A 73 4.94 14.82 4.01
C GLN A 73 6.30 14.87 4.80
N PRO A 74 7.39 14.17 4.38
CA PRO A 74 8.04 12.95 4.97
C PRO A 74 9.27 13.20 5.92
N PRO A 75 9.94 12.20 6.59
CA PRO A 75 10.14 10.73 6.29
C PRO A 75 9.80 9.74 7.44
N ALA A 76 9.54 8.42 7.31
CA ALA A 76 9.76 7.34 6.33
C ALA A 76 8.72 6.21 6.53
N GLY A 77 8.43 5.33 5.53
CA GLY A 77 7.65 4.09 5.80
C GLY A 77 6.81 3.33 4.75
N LEU A 78 6.90 3.57 3.43
CA LEU A 78 6.64 2.66 2.27
C LEU A 78 6.51 3.55 1.03
N GLN A 79 7.38 3.37 0.04
CA GLN A 79 7.36 4.18 -1.19
C GLN A 79 7.31 3.29 -2.43
N VAL A 80 6.18 3.36 -3.14
CA VAL A 80 6.09 3.11 -4.57
C VAL A 80 5.27 4.30 -5.10
N CYS A 81 5.75 5.35 -5.77
CA CYS A 81 7.07 5.75 -6.23
C CYS A 81 7.32 7.24 -5.93
N PRO A 82 8.57 7.61 -5.58
CA PRO A 82 9.19 8.82 -6.11
C PRO A 82 10.51 8.46 -6.79
N GLY A 83 10.60 8.75 -8.08
CA GLY A 83 11.82 8.62 -8.87
C GLY A 83 11.93 7.32 -9.65
N LEU A 84 11.55 7.35 -10.92
CA LEU A 84 12.26 6.59 -11.94
C LEU A 84 13.70 7.09 -11.97
N ARG A 85 14.57 6.47 -11.17
CA ARG A 85 15.93 6.06 -11.55
C ARG A 85 16.26 4.75 -10.86
#